data_AF-A0A5J4PJL2-F1
#
_entry.id   AF-A0A5J4PJL2-F1
#
_cell.length_a   1.000
_cell.length_b   1.000
_cell.length_c   1.000
_cell.angle_alpha   90.00
_cell.angle_beta   90.00
_cell.angle_gamma   90.00
#
_symmetry.space_group_name_H-M   'P 1'
#
loop_
_entity.id
_entity.type
_entity.pdbx_description
1 polymer ?
#
loop_
_entity_poly.entity_id
_entity_poly.type
_entity_poly.pdbx_seq_one_letter_code
_entity_poly.pdbx_strand_id
1 'polypeptide(L)'
;VHAVKNIKSTKTTIPFFKNNNLDYADIVGFFGEHAQTAGWILFVVITILVVTAVSNGANLNDGMDGMAAGNSAIIGLTLGILAYVSGHIEFASYLNIMYIPGSEELVVFICAFIGALVGFLWYNAFPAQIFMGDTGSLTIGGIIAVFAIAIHKELLIPILCGIFLVEGLSVIMQVYYFKRGKKRGVRQRIFKRTPIHDHFRTTLSQLDPNCSYIFKGAGNVFHESKITIRFWIVSIVLAAITIITLKIR
;
A
#
# COMPACT_ATOMS: atom_id res chain seq x y z
N VAL A 1 -18.21 7.74 -36.05
CA VAL A 1 -18.44 8.07 -34.63
C VAL A 1 -18.58 6.77 -33.87
N HIS A 2 -17.47 6.19 -33.39
CA HIS A 2 -17.54 5.02 -32.52
C HIS A 2 -18.04 5.50 -31.17
N ALA A 3 -19.32 5.25 -30.87
CA ALA A 3 -19.84 5.44 -29.53
C ALA A 3 -19.04 4.51 -28.61
N VAL A 4 -18.13 5.08 -27.82
CA VAL A 4 -17.42 4.35 -26.76
C VAL A 4 -18.48 3.93 -25.76
N LYS A 5 -18.98 2.71 -25.91
CA LYS A 5 -19.93 2.14 -24.96
C LYS A 5 -19.15 1.91 -23.68
N ASN A 6 -19.40 2.71 -22.65
CA ASN A 6 -18.77 2.54 -21.34
C ASN A 6 -19.22 1.20 -20.73
N ILE A 7 -18.35 0.18 -20.83
CA ILE A 7 -18.59 -1.14 -20.23
C ILE A 7 -18.08 -1.08 -18.80
N LYS A 8 -18.98 -1.12 -17.82
CA LYS A 8 -18.60 -1.29 -16.40
C LYS A 8 -18.10 -2.73 -16.21
N SER A 9 -16.91 -2.88 -15.63
CA SER A 9 -16.25 -4.18 -15.49
C SER A 9 -15.77 -4.39 -14.05
N THR A 10 -16.06 -5.57 -13.51
CA THR A 10 -15.51 -6.09 -12.25
C THR A 10 -14.24 -6.90 -12.48
N LYS A 11 -13.64 -6.85 -13.67
CA LYS A 11 -12.44 -7.61 -13.98
C LYS A 11 -11.21 -6.92 -13.42
N THR A 12 -10.31 -7.69 -12.82
CA THR A 12 -9.00 -7.20 -12.36
C THR A 12 -7.87 -8.11 -12.82
N THR A 13 -6.65 -7.59 -12.84
CA THR A 13 -5.46 -8.37 -13.22
C THR A 13 -4.97 -9.18 -12.03
N ILE A 14 -5.03 -10.52 -12.09
CA ILE A 14 -4.42 -11.35 -11.05
C ILE A 14 -2.89 -11.34 -11.21
N PRO A 15 -2.13 -11.11 -10.13
CA PRO A 15 -0.70 -11.37 -10.15
C PRO A 15 -0.41 -12.88 -10.24
N PHE A 16 0.67 -13.26 -10.92
CA PHE A 16 1.23 -14.62 -10.96
C PHE A 16 0.51 -15.72 -11.81
N PHE A 17 -0.53 -15.41 -12.59
CA PHE A 17 -1.20 -16.39 -13.46
C PHE A 17 -1.27 -15.96 -14.94
N LYS A 18 -1.17 -16.93 -15.88
CA LYS A 18 -1.23 -16.73 -17.34
C LYS A 18 -2.70 -16.74 -17.80
N ASN A 19 -3.14 -15.75 -18.59
CA ASN A 19 -4.53 -15.51 -19.04
C ASN A 19 -5.57 -15.38 -17.90
N ASN A 20 -5.52 -14.32 -17.09
CA ASN A 20 -6.39 -14.24 -15.92
C ASN A 20 -6.85 -12.81 -15.59
N ASN A 21 -7.79 -12.31 -16.40
CA ASN A 21 -8.70 -11.27 -15.93
C ASN A 21 -9.66 -11.95 -14.95
N LEU A 22 -9.46 -11.77 -13.65
CA LEU A 22 -10.41 -12.28 -12.65
C LEU A 22 -11.64 -11.40 -12.67
N ASP A 23 -12.78 -11.96 -13.00
CA ASP A 23 -14.03 -11.32 -12.68
C ASP A 23 -14.37 -11.64 -11.21
N TYR A 24 -14.65 -10.62 -10.40
CA TYR A 24 -15.14 -10.87 -9.03
C TYR A 24 -16.42 -11.73 -9.03
N ALA A 25 -17.18 -11.74 -10.13
CA ALA A 25 -18.32 -12.64 -10.33
C ALA A 25 -17.93 -14.13 -10.34
N ASP A 26 -16.72 -14.49 -10.80
CA ASP A 26 -16.25 -15.88 -10.85
C ASP A 26 -16.00 -16.44 -9.45
N ILE A 27 -15.54 -15.61 -8.51
CA ILE A 27 -15.34 -15.99 -7.10
C ILE A 27 -16.68 -16.35 -6.43
N VAL A 28 -17.76 -15.68 -6.84
CA VAL A 28 -19.11 -15.86 -6.30
C VAL A 28 -20.02 -16.61 -7.26
N GLY A 29 -19.45 -17.35 -8.22
CA GLY A 29 -20.21 -18.11 -9.23
C GLY A 29 -21.19 -19.14 -8.64
N PHE A 30 -20.98 -19.54 -7.39
CA PHE A 30 -21.91 -20.41 -6.64
C PHE A 30 -23.28 -19.78 -6.38
N PHE A 31 -23.46 -18.47 -6.61
CA PHE A 31 -24.75 -17.77 -6.53
C PHE A 31 -25.61 -17.86 -7.80
N GLY A 32 -25.15 -18.56 -8.85
CA GLY A 32 -25.94 -18.78 -10.07
C GLY A 32 -26.37 -17.47 -10.73
N GLU A 33 -27.67 -17.25 -10.89
CA GLU A 33 -28.24 -16.04 -11.53
C GLU A 33 -27.89 -14.72 -10.83
N HIS A 34 -27.50 -14.77 -9.54
CA HIS A 34 -27.11 -13.59 -8.77
C HIS A 34 -25.59 -13.35 -8.72
N ALA A 35 -24.77 -14.15 -9.41
CA ALA A 35 -23.32 -14.08 -9.36
C ALA A 35 -22.78 -12.68 -9.74
N GLN A 36 -23.37 -12.02 -10.73
CA GLN A 36 -22.92 -10.68 -11.14
C GLN A 36 -23.18 -9.63 -10.04
N THR A 37 -24.35 -9.66 -9.41
CA THR A 37 -24.71 -8.73 -8.32
C THR A 37 -23.86 -9.00 -7.09
N ALA A 38 -23.64 -10.27 -6.74
CA ALA A 38 -22.73 -10.66 -5.66
C ALA A 38 -21.29 -10.22 -5.96
N GLY A 39 -20.86 -10.28 -7.22
CA GLY A 39 -19.53 -9.85 -7.67
C GLY A 39 -19.33 -8.35 -7.49
N TRP A 40 -20.34 -7.54 -7.82
CA TRP A 40 -20.33 -6.10 -7.55
C TRP A 40 -20.28 -5.77 -6.06
N ILE A 41 -21.05 -6.47 -5.22
CA ILE A 41 -21.01 -6.29 -3.77
C ILE A 41 -19.62 -6.62 -3.23
N LEU A 42 -19.04 -7.75 -3.66
CA LEU A 42 -17.70 -8.16 -3.27
C LEU A 42 -16.65 -7.12 -3.70
N PHE A 43 -16.72 -6.62 -4.92
CA PHE A 43 -15.83 -5.57 -5.42
C PHE A 43 -15.90 -4.29 -4.57
N VAL A 44 -17.11 -3.86 -4.19
CA VAL A 44 -17.29 -2.69 -3.31
C VAL A 44 -16.67 -2.94 -1.93
N VAL A 45 -16.90 -4.10 -1.32
CA VAL A 45 -16.33 -4.45 -0.02
C VAL A 45 -14.80 -4.48 -0.09
N ILE A 46 -14.23 -5.10 -1.13
CA ILE A 46 -12.78 -5.14 -1.34
C ILE A 46 -12.22 -3.74 -1.57
N THR A 47 -12.90 -2.90 -2.36
CA THR A 47 -12.51 -1.51 -2.57
C THR A 47 -12.46 -0.73 -1.26
N ILE A 48 -13.50 -0.84 -0.43
CA ILE A 48 -13.53 -0.20 0.90
C ILE A 48 -12.37 -0.68 1.76
N LEU A 49 -12.11 -1.99 1.80
CA LEU A 49 -11.02 -2.57 2.57
C LEU A 49 -9.65 -2.09 2.07
N VAL A 50 -9.40 -2.09 0.76
CA VAL A 50 -8.13 -1.66 0.17
C VAL A 50 -7.90 -0.17 0.45
N VAL A 51 -8.88 0.70 0.18
CA VAL A 51 -8.76 2.15 0.43
C VAL A 51 -8.52 2.43 1.91
N THR A 52 -9.28 1.77 2.80
CA THR A 52 -9.13 1.95 4.25
C THR A 52 -7.77 1.46 4.74
N ALA A 53 -7.32 0.28 4.28
CA ALA A 53 -6.06 -0.30 4.72
C ALA A 53 -4.85 0.52 4.25
N VAL A 54 -4.84 0.97 2.99
CA VAL A 54 -3.72 1.77 2.44
C VAL A 54 -3.72 3.18 3.02
N SER A 55 -4.89 3.83 3.17
CA SER A 55 -4.99 5.18 3.76
C SER A 55 -4.52 5.20 5.22
N ASN A 56 -5.01 4.28 6.06
CA ASN A 56 -4.55 4.16 7.44
C ASN A 56 -3.10 3.70 7.51
N GLY A 57 -2.66 2.80 6.64
CA GLY A 57 -1.27 2.35 6.58
C GLY A 57 -0.30 3.48 6.22
N ALA A 58 -0.67 4.36 5.30
CA ALA A 58 0.11 5.56 4.96
C ALA A 58 0.18 6.55 6.13
N ASN A 59 -0.93 6.74 6.85
CA ASN A 59 -0.98 7.55 8.07
C ASN A 59 -0.10 6.97 9.20
N LEU A 60 -0.15 5.66 9.43
CA LEU A 60 0.73 5.00 10.40
C LEU A 60 2.21 5.08 9.98
N ASN A 61 2.49 5.12 8.68
CA ASN A 61 3.85 5.26 8.15
C ASN A 61 4.36 6.72 8.20
N ASP A 62 3.52 7.71 8.52
CA ASP A 62 3.91 9.12 8.73
C ASP A 62 4.41 9.39 10.17
N GLY A 63 5.21 8.46 10.71
CA GLY A 63 5.76 8.54 12.07
C GLY A 63 7.22 9.02 12.15
N MET A 64 7.85 9.22 10.99
CA MET A 64 9.26 9.57 10.84
C MET A 64 9.52 10.46 9.63
N ASP A 65 10.53 11.32 9.74
CA ASP A 65 10.93 12.30 8.74
C ASP A 65 11.24 11.63 7.38
N GLY A 66 10.56 12.09 6.32
CA GLY A 66 10.71 11.65 4.94
C GLY A 66 10.15 10.25 4.63
N MET A 67 9.67 9.50 5.62
CA MET A 67 9.32 8.09 5.42
C MET A 67 8.02 7.92 4.62
N ALA A 68 6.95 8.62 4.98
CA ALA A 68 5.69 8.57 4.23
C ALA A 68 5.82 9.15 2.83
N ALA A 69 6.42 10.33 2.68
CA ALA A 69 6.59 10.98 1.38
C ALA A 69 7.45 10.13 0.42
N GLY A 70 8.60 9.64 0.88
CA GLY A 70 9.51 8.87 0.04
C GLY A 70 8.94 7.51 -0.39
N ASN A 71 8.35 6.73 0.53
CA ASN A 71 7.69 5.48 0.18
C ASN A 71 6.53 5.71 -0.81
N SER A 72 5.73 6.77 -0.59
CA SER A 72 4.61 7.11 -1.47
C SER A 72 5.06 7.56 -2.86
N ALA A 73 6.18 8.26 -2.98
CA ALA A 73 6.74 8.66 -4.26
C ALA A 73 7.20 7.45 -5.08
N ILE A 74 7.83 6.45 -4.44
CA ILE A 74 8.23 5.19 -5.08
C ILE A 74 6.99 4.39 -5.55
N ILE A 75 5.97 4.31 -4.71
CA ILE A 75 4.69 3.66 -5.04
C ILE A 75 4.02 4.39 -6.23
N GLY A 76 3.94 5.72 -6.16
CA GLY A 76 3.36 6.56 -7.21
C GLY A 76 4.09 6.39 -8.54
N LEU A 77 5.42 6.38 -8.55
CA LEU A 77 6.22 6.13 -9.75
C LEU A 77 5.89 4.77 -10.37
N THR A 78 5.79 3.73 -9.53
CA THR A 78 5.44 2.39 -9.98
C THR A 78 4.04 2.35 -10.59
N LEU A 79 3.06 2.96 -9.92
CA LEU A 79 1.69 3.06 -10.44
C LEU A 79 1.62 3.86 -11.75
N GLY A 80 2.41 4.93 -11.90
CA GLY A 80 2.49 5.70 -13.13
C GLY A 80 3.07 4.91 -14.30
N ILE A 81 4.12 4.13 -14.07
CA ILE A 81 4.63 3.18 -15.07
C ILE A 81 3.55 2.18 -15.46
N LEU A 82 2.83 1.60 -14.48
CA LEU A 82 1.75 0.66 -14.74
C LEU A 82 0.59 1.28 -15.53
N ALA A 83 0.23 2.54 -15.23
CA ALA A 83 -0.81 3.27 -15.95
C ALA A 83 -0.41 3.54 -17.41
N TYR A 84 0.84 3.99 -17.63
CA TYR A 84 1.36 4.27 -18.97
C TYR A 84 1.37 3.02 -19.85
N VAL A 85 1.88 1.91 -19.30
CA VAL A 85 1.98 0.63 -20.00
C VAL A 85 0.59 0.04 -20.28
N SER A 86 -0.39 0.24 -19.40
CA SER A 86 -1.78 -0.23 -19.61
C SER A 86 -2.54 0.64 -20.61
N GLY A 87 -2.09 1.87 -20.88
CA GLY A 87 -2.69 2.81 -21.83
C GLY A 87 -2.16 2.71 -23.26
N HIS A 88 -1.14 1.89 -23.51
CA HIS A 88 -0.60 1.67 -24.85
C HIS A 88 -0.95 0.27 -25.34
N ILE A 89 -1.66 0.17 -26.47
CA ILE A 89 -2.12 -1.13 -27.02
C ILE A 89 -0.97 -2.10 -27.25
N GLU A 90 0.14 -1.63 -27.81
CA GLU A 90 1.32 -2.46 -28.11
C GLU A 90 1.95 -3.02 -26.84
N PHE A 91 2.16 -2.18 -25.82
CA PHE A 91 2.73 -2.63 -24.54
C PHE A 91 1.77 -3.50 -23.74
N ALA A 92 0.47 -3.18 -23.76
CA ALA A 92 -0.55 -3.97 -23.10
C ALA A 92 -0.63 -5.38 -23.71
N SER A 93 -0.58 -5.47 -25.04
CA SER A 93 -0.54 -6.74 -25.77
C SER A 93 0.76 -7.51 -25.49
N TYR A 94 1.92 -6.85 -25.55
CA TYR A 94 3.22 -7.46 -25.30
C TYR A 94 3.35 -8.03 -23.88
N LEU A 95 2.82 -7.33 -22.87
CA LEU A 95 2.87 -7.78 -21.47
C LEU A 95 1.65 -8.63 -21.06
N ASN A 96 0.72 -8.88 -21.98
CA ASN A 96 -0.54 -9.58 -21.73
C ASN A 96 -1.32 -8.98 -20.54
N ILE A 97 -1.38 -7.65 -20.44
CA ILE A 97 -2.13 -6.91 -19.42
C ILE A 97 -3.40 -6.32 -20.02
N MET A 98 -4.38 -6.02 -19.17
CA MET A 98 -5.61 -5.34 -19.58
C MET A 98 -5.29 -3.97 -20.17
N TYR A 99 -5.70 -3.74 -21.42
CA TYR A 99 -5.66 -2.43 -22.06
C TYR A 99 -6.77 -1.55 -21.52
N ILE A 100 -6.42 -0.36 -21.04
CA ILE A 100 -7.36 0.62 -20.47
C ILE A 100 -7.25 1.90 -21.30
N PRO A 101 -8.19 2.13 -22.25
CA PRO A 101 -8.17 3.34 -23.07
C PRO A 101 -8.21 4.61 -22.21
N GLY A 102 -7.32 5.57 -22.48
CA GLY A 102 -7.28 6.85 -21.78
C GLY A 102 -6.61 6.81 -20.41
N SER A 103 -5.97 5.68 -20.02
CA SER A 103 -5.18 5.65 -18.79
C SER A 103 -3.90 6.50 -18.87
N GLU A 104 -3.51 6.99 -20.06
CA GLU A 104 -2.43 7.97 -20.20
C GLU A 104 -2.70 9.28 -19.45
N GLU A 105 -3.97 9.72 -19.33
CA GLU A 105 -4.32 10.94 -18.59
C GLU A 105 -4.03 10.79 -17.08
N LEU A 106 -4.14 9.56 -16.56
CA LEU A 106 -3.77 9.26 -15.17
C LEU A 106 -2.26 9.41 -14.93
N VAL A 107 -1.44 9.26 -15.98
CA VAL A 107 0.02 9.46 -15.89
C VAL A 107 0.34 10.94 -15.61
N VAL A 108 -0.41 11.88 -16.17
CA VAL A 108 -0.21 13.31 -15.89
C VAL A 108 -0.48 13.60 -14.41
N PHE A 109 -1.60 13.11 -13.89
CA PHE A 109 -1.96 13.28 -12.48
C PHE A 109 -0.92 12.67 -11.54
N ILE A 110 -0.49 11.42 -11.78
CA ILE A 110 0.46 10.75 -10.88
C ILE A 110 1.85 11.39 -10.96
N CYS A 111 2.27 11.93 -12.11
CA CYS A 111 3.50 12.72 -12.22
C CYS A 111 3.43 14.00 -11.38
N ALA A 112 2.31 14.72 -11.39
CA ALA A 112 2.11 15.89 -10.54
C ALA A 112 2.10 15.50 -9.05
N PHE A 113 1.45 14.40 -8.70
CA PHE A 113 1.45 13.83 -7.35
C PHE A 113 2.87 13.48 -6.85
N ILE A 114 3.66 12.77 -7.67
CA ILE A 114 5.07 12.45 -7.36
C ILE A 114 5.88 13.74 -7.20
N GLY A 115 5.71 14.70 -8.11
CA GLY A 115 6.39 16.00 -8.04
C GLY A 115 6.07 16.74 -6.74
N ALA A 116 4.81 16.75 -6.31
CA ALA A 116 4.40 17.32 -5.03
C ALA A 116 5.02 16.58 -3.83
N LEU A 117 5.10 15.25 -3.87
CA LEU A 117 5.75 14.46 -2.81
C LEU A 117 7.25 14.72 -2.74
N VAL A 118 7.94 14.82 -3.87
CA VAL A 118 9.38 15.14 -3.94
C VAL A 118 9.63 16.57 -3.46
N GLY A 119 8.78 17.53 -3.86
CA GLY A 119 8.85 18.91 -3.38
C GLY A 119 8.59 19.02 -1.87
N PHE A 120 7.62 18.26 -1.35
CA PHE A 120 7.37 18.17 0.09
C PHE A 120 8.55 17.53 0.84
N LEU A 121 9.11 16.45 0.29
CA LEU A 121 10.25 15.73 0.85
C LEU A 121 11.49 16.63 1.00
N TRP A 122 11.68 17.64 0.15
CA TRP A 122 12.73 18.64 0.32
C TRP A 122 12.72 19.31 1.70
N TYR A 123 11.52 19.58 2.22
CA TYR A 123 11.32 20.24 3.52
C TYR A 123 11.05 19.24 4.66
N ASN A 124 10.66 18.01 4.34
CA ASN A 124 10.32 16.97 5.32
C ASN A 124 11.45 15.94 5.55
N ALA A 125 12.49 15.93 4.71
CA ALA A 125 13.67 15.10 4.94
C ALA A 125 14.36 15.48 6.27
N PHE A 126 14.89 14.48 6.96
CA PHE A 126 15.49 14.67 8.29
C PHE A 126 16.62 15.71 8.26
N PRO A 127 16.62 16.72 9.16
CA PRO A 127 15.58 17.04 10.15
C PRO A 127 14.39 17.82 9.54
N ALA A 128 13.17 17.34 9.76
CA ALA A 128 11.98 17.93 9.12
C ALA A 128 11.68 19.38 9.57
N GLN A 129 11.33 20.21 8.59
CA GLN A 129 10.87 21.59 8.77
C GLN A 129 9.34 21.68 8.76
N ILE A 130 8.69 20.78 8.02
CA ILE A 130 7.23 20.67 7.93
C ILE A 130 6.80 19.22 8.14
N PHE A 131 5.66 19.04 8.80
CA PHE A 131 5.03 17.74 9.00
C PHE A 131 3.84 17.58 8.07
N MET A 132 3.60 16.35 7.61
CA MET A 132 2.54 16.04 6.65
C MET A 132 1.16 16.05 7.31
N GLY A 133 1.05 15.44 8.50
CA GLY A 133 -0.18 15.39 9.29
C GLY A 133 -1.23 14.48 8.68
N ASP A 134 -2.36 14.35 9.38
CA ASP A 134 -3.45 13.43 8.97
C ASP A 134 -4.04 13.82 7.61
N THR A 135 -4.15 15.11 7.32
CA THR A 135 -4.66 15.62 6.05
C THR A 135 -3.82 15.14 4.86
N GLY A 136 -2.49 15.19 4.97
CA GLY A 136 -1.61 14.74 3.89
C GLY A 136 -1.56 13.23 3.78
N SER A 137 -1.32 12.54 4.91
CA SER A 137 -1.03 11.11 4.92
C SER A 137 -2.24 10.23 4.56
N LEU A 138 -3.44 10.55 5.06
CA LEU A 138 -4.67 9.83 4.68
C LEU A 138 -5.00 10.05 3.20
N THR A 139 -4.83 11.27 2.71
CA THR A 139 -5.06 11.64 1.30
C THR A 139 -4.10 10.89 0.38
N ILE A 140 -2.82 10.84 0.72
CA ILE A 140 -1.80 10.11 -0.05
C ILE A 140 -2.15 8.63 -0.18
N GLY A 141 -2.48 7.95 0.93
CA GLY A 141 -2.86 6.54 0.86
C GLY A 141 -4.19 6.32 0.13
N GLY A 142 -5.14 7.25 0.26
CA GLY A 142 -6.39 7.23 -0.51
C GLY A 142 -6.16 7.35 -2.02
N ILE A 143 -5.32 8.32 -2.45
CA ILE A 143 -4.93 8.50 -3.85
C ILE A 143 -4.27 7.23 -4.37
N ILE A 144 -3.30 6.66 -3.66
CA ILE A 144 -2.60 5.43 -4.07
C ILE A 144 -3.59 4.28 -4.28
N ALA A 145 -4.51 4.07 -3.34
CA ALA A 145 -5.50 3.00 -3.44
C ALA A 145 -6.47 3.19 -4.60
N VAL A 146 -7.06 4.39 -4.72
CA VAL A 146 -8.00 4.72 -5.81
C VAL A 146 -7.31 4.63 -7.16
N PHE A 147 -6.07 5.11 -7.27
CA PHE A 147 -5.30 5.04 -8.51
C PHE A 147 -5.05 3.59 -8.93
N ALA A 148 -4.66 2.73 -8.01
CA ALA A 148 -4.44 1.31 -8.29
C ALA A 148 -5.72 0.58 -8.74
N ILE A 149 -6.87 0.93 -8.14
CA ILE A 149 -8.18 0.40 -8.55
C ILE A 149 -8.55 0.92 -9.95
N ALA A 150 -8.32 2.21 -10.23
CA ALA A 150 -8.63 2.81 -11.52
C ALA A 150 -7.86 2.17 -12.69
N ILE A 151 -6.64 1.69 -12.43
CA ILE A 151 -5.83 0.95 -13.42
C ILE A 151 -6.01 -0.58 -13.36
N HIS A 152 -6.99 -1.08 -12.59
CA HIS A 152 -7.27 -2.51 -12.40
C HIS A 152 -6.05 -3.33 -11.93
N LYS A 153 -5.26 -2.76 -11.01
CA LYS A 153 -4.05 -3.35 -10.39
C LYS A 153 -4.16 -3.42 -8.86
N GLU A 154 -5.38 -3.45 -8.32
CA GLU A 154 -5.61 -3.47 -6.87
C GLU A 154 -5.05 -4.74 -6.20
N LEU A 155 -4.97 -5.86 -6.92
CA LEU A 155 -4.37 -7.10 -6.41
C LEU A 155 -2.84 -7.03 -6.26
N LEU A 156 -2.18 -6.02 -6.83
CA LEU A 156 -0.75 -5.75 -6.64
C LEU A 156 -0.46 -4.89 -5.40
N ILE A 157 -1.47 -4.22 -4.84
CA ILE A 157 -1.34 -3.36 -3.64
C ILE A 157 -0.71 -4.09 -2.45
N PRO A 158 -1.05 -5.36 -2.14
CA PRO A 158 -0.43 -6.06 -1.02
C PRO A 158 1.10 -6.14 -1.09
N ILE A 159 1.64 -6.21 -2.31
CA ILE A 159 3.09 -6.24 -2.55
C ILE A 159 3.62 -4.82 -2.58
N LEU A 160 3.04 -3.96 -3.41
CA LEU A 160 3.54 -2.60 -3.66
C LEU A 160 3.48 -1.72 -2.40
N CYS A 161 2.38 -1.77 -1.66
CA CYS A 161 2.18 -1.06 -0.40
C CYS A 161 2.58 -1.92 0.82
N GLY A 162 3.45 -2.92 0.63
CA GLY A 162 3.81 -3.89 1.67
C GLY A 162 4.29 -3.24 2.97
N ILE A 163 5.02 -2.12 2.89
CA ILE A 163 5.44 -1.36 4.08
C ILE A 163 4.23 -0.83 4.86
N PHE A 164 3.29 -0.15 4.20
CA PHE A 164 2.09 0.41 4.85
C PHE A 164 1.26 -0.69 5.52
N LEU A 165 1.19 -1.86 4.88
CA LEU A 165 0.46 -3.01 5.42
C LEU A 165 1.20 -3.65 6.60
N VAL A 166 2.52 -3.79 6.55
CA VAL A 166 3.32 -4.29 7.68
C VAL A 166 3.21 -3.34 8.88
N GLU A 167 3.24 -2.03 8.65
CA GLU A 167 3.00 -1.02 9.69
C GLU A 167 1.63 -1.22 10.36
N GLY A 168 0.56 -1.28 9.55
CA GLY A 168 -0.80 -1.54 10.05
C GLY A 168 -0.95 -2.88 10.77
N LEU A 169 -0.43 -3.96 10.19
CA LEU A 169 -0.46 -5.29 10.77
C LEU A 169 0.28 -5.34 12.11
N SER A 170 1.42 -4.64 12.22
CA SER A 170 2.16 -4.56 13.48
C SER A 170 1.31 -3.98 14.62
N VAL A 171 0.57 -2.91 14.33
CA VAL A 171 -0.33 -2.24 15.29
C VAL A 171 -1.50 -3.16 15.65
N ILE A 172 -2.14 -3.78 14.67
CA ILE A 172 -3.27 -4.70 14.90
C ILE A 172 -2.84 -5.87 15.80
N MET A 173 -1.72 -6.51 15.47
CA MET A 173 -1.17 -7.62 16.27
C MET A 173 -0.84 -7.18 17.69
N GLN A 174 -0.18 -6.03 17.85
CA GLN A 174 0.19 -5.48 19.15
C GLN A 174 -1.03 -5.18 20.02
N VAL A 175 -2.04 -4.50 19.47
CA VAL A 175 -3.27 -4.13 20.20
C VAL A 175 -4.04 -5.38 20.60
N TYR A 176 -4.20 -6.34 19.69
CA TYR A 176 -4.88 -7.60 19.98
C TYR A 176 -4.18 -8.38 21.09
N TYR A 177 -2.85 -8.51 21.00
CA TYR A 177 -2.05 -9.25 21.98
C TYR A 177 -2.07 -8.59 23.36
N PHE A 178 -1.92 -7.26 23.41
CA PHE A 178 -1.99 -6.51 24.67
C PHE A 178 -3.37 -6.62 25.34
N LYS A 179 -4.46 -6.50 24.56
CA LYS A 179 -5.83 -6.68 25.07
C LYS A 179 -6.05 -8.10 25.61
N ARG A 180 -5.54 -9.13 24.92
CA ARG A 180 -5.64 -10.53 25.34
C ARG A 180 -4.85 -10.80 26.63
N GLY A 181 -3.64 -10.26 26.75
CA GLY A 181 -2.83 -10.33 27.97
C GLY A 181 -3.50 -9.65 29.16
N LYS A 182 -4.03 -8.43 28.96
CA LYS A 182 -4.72 -7.67 30.02
C LYS A 182 -5.92 -8.43 30.61
N LYS A 183 -6.68 -9.15 29.78
CA LYS A 183 -7.79 -10.02 30.25
C LYS A 183 -7.32 -11.18 31.15
N ARG A 184 -6.05 -11.60 31.02
CA ARG A 184 -5.42 -12.66 31.83
C ARG A 184 -4.59 -12.10 33.00
N GLY A 185 -4.66 -10.80 33.26
CA GLY A 185 -3.89 -10.13 34.32
C GLY A 185 -2.42 -9.85 33.98
N VAL A 186 -1.97 -10.11 32.75
CA VAL A 186 -0.56 -9.93 32.36
C VAL A 186 -0.42 -8.82 31.32
N ARG A 187 0.39 -7.80 31.60
CA ARG A 187 0.72 -6.77 30.60
C ARG A 187 1.81 -7.28 29.68
N GLN A 188 1.45 -7.64 28.46
CA GLN A 188 2.40 -8.15 27.47
C GLN A 188 2.27 -7.44 26.13
N ARG A 189 3.40 -7.19 25.48
CA ARG A 189 3.53 -6.55 24.17
C ARG A 189 4.37 -7.44 23.24
N ILE A 190 4.05 -7.45 21.95
CA ILE A 190 4.82 -8.20 20.95
C ILE A 190 6.10 -7.41 20.65
N PHE A 191 5.96 -6.16 20.23
CA PHE A 191 7.06 -5.25 19.91
C PHE A 191 7.31 -4.24 21.03
N LYS A 192 8.54 -3.71 21.13
CA LYS A 192 8.90 -2.55 21.99
C LYS A 192 7.87 -1.41 21.91
N ARG A 193 7.55 -0.98 20.69
CA ARG A 193 6.54 0.03 20.35
C ARG A 193 6.03 -0.26 18.94
N THR A 194 4.82 0.20 18.63
CA THR A 194 4.22 0.11 17.29
C THR A 194 3.75 1.49 16.86
N PRO A 195 3.85 1.86 15.57
CA PRO A 195 4.09 0.99 14.40
C PRO A 195 5.53 0.42 14.29
N ILE A 196 5.82 -0.49 13.34
CA ILE A 196 7.07 -1.28 13.35
C ILE A 196 8.33 -0.40 13.25
N HIS A 197 8.28 0.75 12.59
CA HIS A 197 9.41 1.68 12.60
C HIS A 197 9.74 2.17 14.02
N ASP A 198 8.73 2.36 14.89
CA ASP A 198 8.92 2.73 16.30
C ASP A 198 9.67 1.65 17.06
N HIS A 199 9.44 0.38 16.72
CA HIS A 199 10.19 -0.73 17.31
C HIS A 199 11.70 -0.59 17.07
N PHE A 200 12.11 -0.12 15.89
CA PHE A 200 13.53 0.01 15.54
C PHE A 200 14.22 1.23 16.18
N ARG A 201 13.49 2.32 16.46
CA ARG A 201 14.05 3.51 17.14
C ARG A 201 13.92 3.50 18.67
N THR A 202 13.03 2.69 19.25
CA THR A 202 12.78 2.72 20.70
C THR A 202 13.93 2.06 21.49
N THR A 203 14.44 2.77 22.51
CA THR A 203 15.51 2.29 23.42
C THR A 203 14.94 1.45 24.55
N LEU A 204 15.73 0.50 25.09
CA LEU A 204 15.32 -0.35 26.22
C LEU A 204 14.95 0.44 27.48
N SER A 205 15.56 1.60 27.70
CA SER A 205 15.24 2.50 28.83
C SER A 205 13.85 3.13 28.74
N GLN A 206 13.24 3.16 27.56
CA GLN A 206 11.90 3.73 27.34
C GLN A 206 10.78 2.68 27.50
N LEU A 207 11.14 1.44 27.85
CA LEU A 207 10.17 0.35 28.02
C LEU A 207 9.49 0.43 29.39
N ASP A 208 8.21 0.03 29.45
CA ASP A 208 7.47 -0.09 30.70
C ASP A 208 8.02 -1.27 31.51
N PRO A 209 8.59 -1.06 32.71
CA PRO A 209 9.18 -2.13 33.51
C PRO A 209 8.13 -3.16 33.96
N ASN A 210 6.85 -2.80 33.97
CA ASN A 210 5.76 -3.69 34.36
C ASN A 210 5.19 -4.49 33.18
N CYS A 211 5.80 -4.37 31.99
CA CYS A 211 5.33 -5.05 30.79
C CYS A 211 6.35 -6.07 30.30
N SER A 212 5.88 -7.28 29.98
CA SER A 212 6.70 -8.27 29.28
C SER A 212 6.67 -8.02 27.77
N TYR A 213 7.82 -8.19 27.12
CA TYR A 213 7.97 -7.97 25.68
C TYR A 213 8.50 -9.25 25.05
N ILE A 214 7.79 -9.78 24.05
CA ILE A 214 8.20 -11.00 23.35
C ILE A 214 9.42 -10.71 22.47
N PHE A 215 9.32 -9.68 21.62
CA PHE A 215 10.39 -9.25 20.74
C PHE A 215 10.96 -7.93 21.27
N LYS A 216 12.11 -8.03 21.95
CA LYS A 216 12.91 -6.87 22.36
C LYS A 216 13.88 -6.41 21.25
N GLY A 217 14.11 -7.25 20.23
CA GLY A 217 15.08 -7.02 19.17
C GLY A 217 16.53 -7.13 19.66
N ALA A 218 17.48 -7.06 18.72
CA ALA A 218 18.90 -6.89 19.05
C ALA A 218 19.10 -5.53 19.75
N GLY A 219 20.03 -5.45 20.71
CA GLY A 219 20.23 -4.27 21.57
C GLY A 219 20.59 -2.94 20.86
N ASN A 220 20.71 -2.95 19.53
CA ASN A 220 21.08 -1.78 18.74
C ASN A 220 19.85 -0.96 18.38
N VAL A 221 19.82 0.29 18.85
CA VAL A 221 18.87 1.32 18.45
C VAL A 221 19.32 1.91 17.12
N PHE A 222 18.41 2.03 16.15
CA PHE A 222 18.73 2.62 14.85
C PHE A 222 18.37 4.11 14.83
N HIS A 223 19.23 4.92 14.21
CA HIS A 223 18.94 6.33 13.93
C HIS A 223 17.76 6.46 12.96
N GLU A 224 16.96 7.50 13.12
CA GLU A 224 15.74 7.76 12.36
C GLU A 224 15.99 7.72 10.84
N SER A 225 16.94 8.53 10.36
CA SER A 225 17.31 8.56 8.93
C SER A 225 17.74 7.19 8.37
N LYS A 226 18.37 6.33 9.19
CA LYS A 226 18.80 5.00 8.77
C LYS A 226 17.62 4.06 8.58
N ILE A 227 16.59 4.17 9.43
CA ILE A 227 15.34 3.40 9.29
C ILE A 227 14.59 3.91 8.04
N THR A 228 14.42 5.23 7.88
CA THR A 228 13.76 5.84 6.70
C THR A 228 14.37 5.33 5.39
N ILE A 229 15.70 5.43 5.25
CA ILE A 229 16.39 4.97 4.02
C ILE A 229 16.22 3.46 3.80
N ARG A 230 16.27 2.65 4.86
CA ARG A 230 16.04 1.20 4.74
C ARG A 230 14.63 0.87 4.27
N PHE A 231 13.65 1.62 4.74
CA PHE A 231 12.26 1.47 4.28
C PHE A 231 12.14 1.87 2.82
N TRP A 232 12.81 2.94 2.37
CA TRP A 232 12.85 3.27 0.95
C TRP A 232 13.49 2.17 0.10
N ILE A 233 14.61 1.59 0.56
CA ILE A 233 15.24 0.45 -0.13
C ILE A 233 14.26 -0.71 -0.27
N VAL A 234 13.55 -1.07 0.81
CA VAL A 234 12.54 -2.13 0.77
C VAL A 234 11.39 -1.77 -0.17
N SER A 235 10.91 -0.52 -0.17
CA SER A 235 9.89 -0.03 -1.10
C SER A 235 10.34 -0.14 -2.56
N ILE A 236 11.59 0.21 -2.87
CA ILE A 236 12.15 0.06 -4.23
C ILE A 236 12.20 -1.41 -4.64
N VAL A 237 12.59 -2.31 -3.73
CA VAL A 237 12.60 -3.75 -4.00
C VAL A 237 11.18 -4.28 -4.23
N LEU A 238 10.20 -3.88 -3.41
CA LEU A 238 8.79 -4.26 -3.58
C LEU A 238 8.20 -3.71 -4.89
N ALA A 239 8.57 -2.47 -5.26
CA ALA A 239 8.22 -1.88 -6.55
C ALA A 239 8.82 -2.67 -7.73
N ALA A 240 10.10 -3.02 -7.65
CA ALA A 240 10.75 -3.85 -8.66
C ALA A 240 10.09 -5.22 -8.78
N ILE A 241 9.81 -5.90 -7.66
CA ILE A 241 9.07 -7.16 -7.63
C ILE A 241 7.71 -6.99 -8.31
N THR A 242 6.96 -5.93 -7.96
CA THR A 242 5.66 -5.61 -8.55
C THR A 242 5.74 -5.50 -10.08
N ILE A 243 6.72 -4.78 -10.62
CA ILE A 243 6.93 -4.68 -12.07
C ILE A 243 7.33 -6.02 -12.68
N ILE A 244 8.24 -6.75 -12.03
CA ILE A 244 8.71 -8.06 -12.50
C ILE A 244 7.55 -9.07 -12.54
N THR A 245 6.58 -9.00 -11.62
CA THR A 245 5.39 -9.88 -11.65
C THR A 245 4.54 -9.72 -12.91
N LEU A 246 4.66 -8.60 -13.64
CA LEU A 246 4.04 -8.43 -14.95
C LEU A 246 4.73 -9.26 -16.03
N LYS A 247 6.05 -9.46 -15.91
CA LYS A 247 6.88 -10.14 -16.91
C LYS A 247 7.06 -11.63 -16.63
N ILE A 248 7.00 -12.05 -15.36
CA ILE A 248 6.97 -13.47 -14.99
C ILE A 248 5.59 -14.03 -15.39
N ARG A 249 5.44 -14.30 -16.69
CA ARG A 249 4.25 -14.84 -17.35
C ARG A 249 4.65 -15.73 -18.52
#